data_AF-A0A0N4T9Y5-F1
#
_entry.id   AF-A0A0N4T9Y5-F1
#
_cell.length_a   1.000
_cell.length_b   1.000
_cell.length_c   1.000
_cell.angle_alpha   90.00
_cell.angle_beta   90.00
_cell.angle_gamma   90.00
#
_symmetry.space_group_name_H-M   'P 1'
#
loop_
_entity.id
_entity.type
_entity.pdbx_description
1 polymer ?
#
loop_
_entity_poly.entity_id
_entity_poly.type
_entity_poly.pdbx_seq_one_letter_code
_entity_poly.pdbx_strand_id
1 'polypeptide(L)'
;MDNVPSIIDSTLSPSQGWVRIELEPVNIPLEQDDSILLSTVQSVIPGAHGLYYKDNDCKKALKYNGTTGCILKGPPGWNSKPIYVVLGLSYFHIIKFLTQNF
;
A
#
# COMPACT_ATOMS: atom_id res chain seq x y z
N MET A 1 49.15 8.04 -21.96
CA MET A 1 47.73 8.22 -22.35
C MET A 1 47.15 6.83 -22.39
N ASP A 2 46.82 6.32 -21.21
CA ASP A 2 46.40 4.94 -21.03
C ASP A 2 44.87 4.91 -21.15
N ASN A 3 44.40 4.26 -22.21
CA ASN A 3 42.99 4.01 -22.47
C ASN A 3 42.45 3.13 -21.33
N VAL A 4 41.68 3.72 -20.42
CA VAL A 4 40.88 2.99 -19.42
C VAL A 4 39.61 2.51 -20.12
N PRO A 5 39.37 1.20 -20.30
CA PRO A 5 38.06 0.72 -20.69
C PRO A 5 37.13 0.87 -19.49
N SER A 6 36.08 1.65 -19.68
CA SER A 6 34.94 1.80 -18.78
C SER A 6 34.18 0.47 -18.65
N ILE A 7 34.55 -0.34 -17.66
CA ILE A 7 33.71 -1.46 -17.22
C ILE A 7 32.59 -0.88 -16.37
N ILE A 8 31.48 -0.65 -17.04
CA ILE A 8 30.11 -0.63 -16.52
C ILE A 8 29.95 -1.65 -15.40
N ASP A 9 30.12 -1.20 -14.16
CA ASP A 9 29.90 -2.02 -12.98
C ASP A 9 28.41 -2.01 -12.63
N SER A 10 27.81 -3.19 -12.74
CA SER A 10 26.60 -3.60 -12.03
C SER A 10 25.29 -2.96 -12.48
N THR A 11 24.87 -3.30 -13.70
CA THR A 11 23.49 -3.79 -13.88
C THR A 11 23.27 -4.91 -12.86
N LEU A 12 22.66 -4.58 -11.73
CA LEU A 12 22.12 -5.56 -10.78
C LEU A 12 21.18 -6.48 -11.55
N SER A 13 21.70 -7.61 -12.01
CA SER A 13 20.90 -8.73 -12.45
C SER A 13 19.99 -9.08 -11.28
N PRO A 14 18.65 -9.04 -11.44
CA PRO A 14 17.77 -9.40 -10.34
C PRO A 14 18.12 -10.82 -9.94
N SER A 15 18.63 -10.94 -8.72
CA SER A 15 18.97 -12.19 -8.05
C SER A 15 17.94 -13.26 -8.37
N GLN A 16 18.41 -14.40 -8.86
CA GLN A 16 17.62 -15.61 -9.06
C GLN A 16 16.65 -15.84 -7.87
N GLY A 17 15.34 -15.86 -8.15
CA GLY A 17 14.33 -16.46 -7.27
C GLY A 17 13.13 -15.60 -6.83
N TRP A 18 13.10 -14.29 -7.09
CA TRP A 18 12.01 -13.43 -6.61
C TRP A 18 11.21 -12.81 -7.76
N VAL A 19 9.87 -12.96 -7.69
CA VAL A 19 8.93 -12.28 -8.58
C VAL A 19 8.19 -11.20 -7.82
N ARG A 20 8.07 -10.01 -8.42
CA ARG A 20 7.22 -8.95 -7.91
C ARG A 20 5.78 -9.26 -8.29
N ILE A 21 4.92 -9.40 -7.28
CA ILE A 21 3.47 -9.55 -7.45
C ILE A 21 2.83 -8.23 -7.00
N GLU A 22 1.97 -7.68 -7.84
CA GLU A 22 1.21 -6.46 -7.57
C GLU A 22 -0.26 -6.81 -7.44
N LEU A 23 -0.96 -6.07 -6.57
CA LEU A 23 -2.41 -6.17 -6.45
C LEU A 23 -3.04 -5.10 -7.34
N GLU A 24 -4.18 -5.45 -7.94
CA GLU A 24 -4.97 -4.48 -8.70
C GLU A 24 -5.39 -3.31 -7.78
N PRO A 25 -5.25 -2.04 -8.22
CA PRO A 25 -5.74 -0.91 -7.45
C PRO A 25 -7.24 -1.01 -7.21
N VAL A 26 -7.66 -0.76 -5.97
CA VAL A 26 -9.07 -0.79 -5.58
C VAL A 26 -9.58 0.62 -5.32
N ASN A 27 -10.83 0.89 -5.72
CA ASN A 27 -11.50 2.15 -5.43
C ASN A 27 -12.16 2.08 -4.05
N ILE A 28 -11.84 3.03 -3.17
CA ILE A 28 -12.40 3.13 -1.82
C ILE A 28 -13.27 4.40 -1.76
N PRO A 29 -14.53 4.30 -1.29
CA PRO A 29 -15.36 5.48 -1.12
C PRO A 29 -14.79 6.40 -0.03
N LEU A 30 -14.94 7.70 -0.25
CA LEU A 30 -14.57 8.72 0.72
C LEU A 30 -15.76 9.05 1.62
N GLU A 31 -15.47 9.40 2.86
CA GLU A 31 -16.42 10.00 3.79
C GLU A 31 -16.69 11.48 3.42
N GLN A 32 -17.67 12.12 4.08
CA GLN A 32 -18.06 13.51 3.80
C GLN A 32 -16.94 14.54 4.00
N ASP A 33 -15.94 14.22 4.82
CA ASP A 33 -14.78 15.06 5.14
C ASP A 33 -13.54 14.75 4.30
N ASP A 34 -13.71 14.07 3.15
CA ASP A 34 -12.63 13.53 2.31
C ASP A 34 -11.71 12.53 3.05
N SER A 35 -12.14 11.96 4.18
CA SER A 35 -11.38 10.90 4.87
C SER A 35 -11.75 9.51 4.35
N ILE A 36 -10.93 8.52 4.68
CA ILE A 36 -11.20 7.11 4.37
C ILE A 36 -11.43 6.36 5.67
N LEU A 37 -12.58 5.69 5.81
CA LEU A 37 -12.82 4.83 6.95
C LEU A 37 -11.95 3.55 6.85
N LEU A 38 -11.18 3.23 7.89
CA LEU A 38 -10.29 2.07 7.88
C LEU A 38 -11.06 0.75 7.68
N SER A 39 -12.27 0.63 8.24
CA SER A 39 -13.11 -0.56 8.08
C SER A 39 -13.55 -0.77 6.62
N THR A 40 -13.74 0.29 5.85
CA THR A 40 -14.01 0.21 4.40
C THR A 40 -12.82 -0.34 3.64
N VAL A 41 -11.59 0.02 4.04
CA VAL A 41 -10.38 -0.58 3.45
C VAL A 41 -10.29 -2.06 3.82
N GLN A 42 -10.60 -2.40 5.07
CA GLN A 42 -10.56 -3.78 5.58
C GLN A 42 -11.59 -4.70 4.93
N SER A 43 -12.74 -4.18 4.49
CA SER A 43 -13.75 -4.98 3.81
C SER A 43 -13.29 -5.42 2.41
N VAL A 44 -12.48 -4.61 1.74
CA VAL A 44 -11.90 -4.90 0.42
C VAL A 44 -10.56 -5.64 0.55
N ILE A 45 -9.76 -5.27 1.54
CA ILE A 45 -8.42 -5.80 1.79
C ILE A 45 -8.37 -6.32 3.23
N PRO A 46 -8.71 -7.61 3.44
CA PRO A 46 -8.63 -8.23 4.75
C PRO A 46 -7.21 -8.10 5.33
N GLY A 47 -7.12 -7.67 6.59
CA GLY A 47 -5.84 -7.44 7.26
C GLY A 47 -5.21 -6.07 7.02
N ALA A 48 -5.89 -5.16 6.32
CA ALA A 48 -5.49 -3.76 6.26
C ALA A 48 -5.41 -3.15 7.68
N HIS A 49 -4.26 -2.57 8.01
CA HIS A 49 -4.00 -1.97 9.32
C HIS A 49 -3.71 -0.47 9.24
N GLY A 50 -3.27 0.01 8.08
CA GLY A 50 -3.01 1.42 7.85
C GLY A 50 -2.70 1.71 6.40
N LEU A 51 -2.57 2.99 6.07
CA LEU A 51 -2.24 3.45 4.74
C LEU A 51 -0.94 4.27 4.76
N TYR A 52 -0.19 4.20 3.68
CA TYR A 52 1.02 5.00 3.49
C TYR A 52 1.17 5.40 2.03
N TYR A 53 1.92 6.49 1.79
CA TYR A 53 2.36 6.88 0.45
C TYR A 53 3.88 6.92 0.43
N LYS A 54 4.45 6.90 -0.77
CA LYS A 54 5.89 7.09 -0.96
C LYS A 54 6.18 8.50 -1.43
N ASP A 55 7.18 9.13 -0.83
CA ASP A 55 7.65 10.47 -1.18
C ASP A 55 9.17 10.44 -1.27
N ASN A 56 9.72 10.57 -2.48
CA ASN A 56 11.15 10.41 -2.77
C ASN A 56 11.70 9.10 -2.16
N ASP A 57 11.03 7.98 -2.45
CA ASP A 57 11.29 6.63 -1.92
C ASP A 57 11.17 6.44 -0.39
N CYS A 58 10.86 7.50 0.36
CA CYS A 58 10.54 7.41 1.78
C CYS A 58 9.07 7.05 2.00
N LYS A 59 8.81 6.03 2.82
CA LYS A 59 7.44 5.67 3.25
C LYS A 59 6.92 6.68 4.27
N LYS A 60 5.78 7.29 3.98
CA LYS A 60 5.08 8.23 4.87
C LYS A 60 3.70 7.67 5.21
N ALA A 61 3.47 7.37 6.48
CA ALA A 61 2.19 6.88 6.98
C ALA A 61 1.14 8.01 6.93
N LEU A 62 -0.09 7.66 6.57
CA LEU A 62 -1.22 8.56 6.68
C LEU A 62 -1.75 8.58 8.11
N LYS A 63 -2.25 9.75 8.54
CA LYS A 63 -2.69 9.95 9.91
C LYS A 63 -4.02 9.23 10.15
N TYR A 64 -4.05 8.35 11.14
CA TYR A 64 -5.26 7.70 11.62
C TYR A 64 -5.87 8.51 12.79
N ASN A 65 -7.18 8.71 12.76
CA ASN A 65 -7.95 9.31 13.84
C ASN A 65 -8.63 8.19 14.64
N GLY A 66 -8.10 7.91 15.84
CA GLY A 66 -8.63 6.87 16.71
C GLY A 66 -10.04 7.13 17.27
N THR A 67 -10.53 8.37 17.21
CA THR A 67 -11.89 8.71 17.66
C THR A 67 -12.93 8.38 16.59
N THR A 68 -12.63 8.61 15.31
CA THR A 68 -13.58 8.40 14.21
C THR A 68 -13.35 7.10 13.44
N GLY A 69 -12.16 6.49 13.58
CA GLY A 69 -11.77 5.35 12.76
C GLY A 69 -11.33 5.73 11.34
N CYS A 70 -11.22 7.02 11.03
CA CYS A 70 -10.89 7.52 9.71
C CYS A 70 -9.40 7.77 9.53
N ILE A 71 -8.93 7.57 8.31
CA ILE A 71 -7.60 7.93 7.84
C ILE A 71 -7.72 9.24 7.09
N LEU A 72 -6.93 10.21 7.52
CA LEU A 72 -6.95 11.56 6.99
C LEU A 72 -6.08 11.67 5.74
N LYS A 73 -6.57 12.49 4.81
CA LYS A 73 -5.86 12.88 3.61
C LYS A 73 -4.52 13.55 3.97
N GLY A 74 -3.43 13.06 3.38
CA GLY A 74 -2.12 13.70 3.50
C GLY A 74 -2.03 15.00 2.71
N PRO A 75 -0.96 15.80 2.90
CA PRO A 75 -0.71 17.01 2.10
C PRO A 75 -0.83 16.84 0.57
N PRO A 76 -0.34 15.73 -0.05
CA PRO A 76 -0.47 15.56 -1.49
C PRO A 76 -1.89 15.20 -1.94
N GLY A 77 -2.82 14.90 -1.03
CA GLY A 77 -4.13 14.38 -1.40
C GLY A 77 -4.14 12.91 -1.80
N TRP A 78 -5.32 12.42 -2.17
CA TRP A 78 -5.52 11.00 -2.54
C TRP A 78 -5.02 10.66 -3.95
N ASN A 79 -5.11 11.61 -4.88
CA ASN A 79 -4.91 11.34 -6.31
C ASN A 79 -3.52 11.70 -6.84
N SER A 80 -2.68 12.35 -6.03
CA SER A 80 -1.36 12.80 -6.51
C SER A 80 -0.30 11.70 -6.43
N LYS A 81 -0.48 10.70 -5.56
CA LYS A 81 0.49 9.61 -5.36
C LYS A 81 -0.25 8.30 -5.08
N PRO A 82 0.30 7.14 -5.51
CA PRO A 82 -0.27 5.86 -5.16
C PRO A 82 -0.26 5.68 -3.63
N ILE A 83 -1.40 5.23 -3.11
CA ILE A 83 -1.59 4.91 -1.70
C ILE A 83 -1.45 3.40 -1.56
N TYR A 84 -0.67 2.99 -0.57
CA TYR A 84 -0.38 1.60 -0.28
C TYR A 84 -0.95 1.22 1.08
N VAL A 85 -1.32 -0.05 1.22
CA VAL A 85 -1.85 -0.59 2.47
C VAL A 85 -0.71 -1.24 3.26
N VAL A 86 -0.68 -0.97 4.57
CA VAL A 86 0.08 -1.75 5.54
C VAL A 86 -0.78 -2.93 5.95
N LEU A 87 -0.34 -4.14 5.64
CA LEU A 87 -0.99 -5.36 6.10
C LEU A 87 -0.48 -5.68 7.50
N GLY A 88 -1.40 -5.85 8.45
CA GLY A 88 -1.11 -6.30 9.81
C GLY A 88 -1.50 -7.76 9.97
N LEU A 89 -0.70 -8.52 10.74
CA LEU A 89 -1.08 -9.84 11.23
C LEU A 89 -2.19 -9.70 12.29
N SER A 90 -3.40 -9.44 11.83
CA SER A 90 -4.59 -9.66 12.64
C SER A 90 -4.96 -11.12 12.41
N TYR A 91 -4.85 -11.95 13.44
CA TYR A 91 -5.26 -13.35 13.40
C TYR A 91 -6.57 -13.48 12.62
N PHE A 92 -6.48 -14.14 11.46
CA PHE A 92 -7.57 -14.36 10.51
C PHE A 92 -8.82 -14.86 11.24
N HIS A 93 -9.78 -13.98 11.50
CA HIS A 93 -11.20 -14.34 11.46
C HIS A 93 -11.70 -14.18 10.02
N ILE A 94 -10.98 -14.75 9.05
CA ILE A 94 -11.54 -15.12 7.75
C ILE A 94 -12.23 -16.48 7.95
N ILE A 95 -13.26 -16.50 8.80
CA ILE A 95 -14.23 -17.60 8.83
C ILE A 95 -15.60 -16.95 8.81
N LYS A 96 -16.06 -16.54 7.60
CA LYS A 96 -17.47 -16.51 7.14
C LYS A 96 -17.77 -15.55 5.98
N PHE A 97 -16.91 -15.40 4.97
CA PHE A 97 -17.36 -14.71 3.73
C PHE A 97 -17.05 -15.42 2.42
N LEU A 98 -16.44 -16.61 2.43
CA LEU A 98 -16.23 -17.43 1.22
C LEU A 98 -16.86 -18.81 1.36
N THR A 99 -18.12 -18.86 1.80
CA THR A 99 -18.98 -20.04 1.58
C THR A 99 -20.40 -19.57 1.33
N GLN A 100 -20.60 -18.87 0.22
CA GLN A 100 -21.90 -18.85 -0.45
C GLN A 100 -21.67 -18.60 -1.95
N ASN A 101 -21.87 -19.68 -2.70
CA ASN A 101 -22.17 -19.75 -4.14
C ASN A 101 -21.00 -19.66 -5.12
N PHE A 102 -20.37 -20.81 -5.38
CA PHE A 102 -20.33 -21.39 -6.72
C PHE A 102 -20.98 -22.77 -6.68
#